data_AF-A0AAE1B7J9-F1
#
_entry.id   AF-A0AAE1B7J9-F1
#
_cell.length_a   1.000
_cell.length_b   1.000
_cell.length_c   1.000
_cell.angle_alpha   90.00
_cell.angle_beta   90.00
_cell.angle_gamma   90.00
#
_symmetry.space_group_name_H-M   'P 1'
#
loop_
_entity.id
_entity.type
_entity.pdbx_description
1 polymer ?
#
loop_
_entity_poly.entity_id
_entity_poly.type
_entity_poly.pdbx_seq_one_letter_code
_entity_poly.pdbx_strand_id
1 'polypeptide(L)'
;MIVVTSWLWYRSHCILLKEKPMKLSSFQGQLACALVNFRRLPGRPSNSSPPPVPAVRTAAEHAPTTKVRIDMVGHLPEWGTRIRCKMPFYTAKSSVKCTKCNVHLCLNKDRNCFLDFHTN
;
A
#
# COMPACT_ATOMS: atom_id res chain seq x y z
N MET A 1 -11.21 28.59 2.07
CA MET A 1 -12.48 27.92 2.39
C MET A 1 -12.37 26.78 3.42
N ILE A 2 -11.21 26.13 3.60
CA ILE A 2 -11.05 24.96 4.50
C ILE A 2 -11.14 25.30 6.01
N VAL A 3 -10.60 26.45 6.43
CA VAL A 3 -10.59 26.83 7.86
C VAL A 3 -12.01 27.03 8.42
N VAL A 4 -12.90 27.62 7.60
CA VAL A 4 -14.29 27.89 7.98
C VAL A 4 -15.10 26.59 8.06
N THR A 5 -14.89 25.65 7.13
CA THR A 5 -15.55 24.34 7.19
C THR A 5 -15.09 23.56 8.42
N SER A 6 -13.79 23.52 8.71
CA SER A 6 -13.26 22.85 9.92
C SER A 6 -13.80 23.48 11.21
N TRP A 7 -14.01 24.80 11.22
CA TRP A 7 -14.63 25.50 12.34
C TRP A 7 -16.10 25.07 12.58
N LEU A 8 -16.90 24.94 11.52
CA LEU A 8 -18.29 24.49 11.64
C LEU A 8 -18.38 23.05 12.17
N TRP A 9 -17.48 22.18 11.72
CA TRP A 9 -17.34 20.82 12.25
C TRP A 9 -16.98 20.82 13.74
N TYR A 10 -15.97 21.60 14.14
CA TYR A 10 -15.57 21.74 15.54
C TYR A 10 -16.75 22.22 16.41
N ARG A 11 -17.47 23.25 15.97
CA ARG A 11 -18.62 23.79 16.71
C ARG A 11 -19.72 22.74 16.89
N SER A 12 -19.99 21.95 15.86
CA SER A 12 -20.97 20.85 15.93
C SER A 12 -20.54 19.79 16.94
N HIS A 13 -19.25 19.46 16.98
CA HIS A 13 -18.68 18.52 17.93
C HIS A 13 -18.79 19.02 19.39
N CYS A 14 -18.54 20.31 19.65
CA CYS A 14 -18.72 20.91 20.98
C CYS A 14 -20.18 20.84 21.45
N ILE A 15 -21.15 21.03 20.55
CA ILE A 15 -22.58 20.92 20.89
C ILE A 15 -22.91 19.49 21.34
N LEU A 16 -22.38 18.47 20.65
CA LEU A 16 -22.57 17.06 21.02
C LEU A 16 -21.98 16.75 22.40
N LEU A 17 -20.80 17.29 22.70
CA LEU A 17 -20.12 17.11 23.99
C LEU A 17 -20.68 18.01 25.11
N LYS A 18 -21.67 18.87 24.82
CA LYS A 18 -22.19 19.90 25.73
C LYS A 18 -21.12 20.86 26.26
N GLU A 19 -20.07 21.07 25.48
CA GLU A 19 -19.01 22.02 25.79
C GLU A 19 -19.23 23.35 25.08
N LYS A 20 -18.78 24.44 25.70
CA LYS A 20 -18.86 25.76 25.08
C LYS A 20 -17.76 25.89 24.02
N PRO A 21 -18.11 26.10 22.74
CA PRO A 21 -17.10 26.28 21.70
C PRO A 21 -16.30 27.57 21.95
N MET A 22 -15.01 27.54 21.61
CA MET A 22 -14.14 28.73 21.70
C MET A 22 -14.55 29.83 20.69
N LYS A 23 -13.84 30.96 20.65
CA LYS A 23 -14.06 31.98 19.60
C LYS A 23 -13.34 31.58 18.31
N LEU A 24 -13.87 31.99 17.15
CA LEU A 24 -13.25 31.71 15.85
C LEU A 24 -11.79 32.20 15.78
N SER A 25 -11.50 33.37 16.35
CA SER A 25 -10.14 33.92 16.41
C SER A 25 -9.18 33.03 17.21
N SER A 26 -9.63 32.49 18.34
CA SER A 26 -8.84 31.56 19.15
C SER A 26 -8.57 30.24 18.41
N PHE A 27 -9.57 29.72 17.70
CA PHE A 27 -9.42 28.51 16.87
C PHE A 27 -8.41 28.73 15.73
N GLN A 28 -8.50 29.86 15.03
CA GLN A 28 -7.54 30.22 13.99
C GLN A 28 -6.12 30.37 14.55
N GLY A 29 -5.97 30.98 15.73
CA GLY A 29 -4.69 31.10 16.42
C GLY A 29 -4.07 29.74 16.77
N GLN A 30 -4.86 28.81 17.32
CA GLN A 30 -4.39 27.46 17.60
C GLN A 30 -4.00 26.70 16.33
N LEU A 31 -4.79 26.83 15.26
CA LEU A 31 -4.50 26.23 13.98
C LEU A 31 -3.21 26.79 13.37
N ALA A 32 -2.98 28.10 13.45
CA ALA A 32 -1.74 28.74 13.01
C ALA A 32 -0.54 28.23 13.82
N CYS A 33 -0.62 28.23 15.15
CA CYS A 33 0.45 27.71 16.01
C CYS A 33 0.74 26.23 15.72
N ALA A 34 -0.30 25.41 15.54
CA ALA A 34 -0.15 24.00 15.22
C ALA A 34 0.56 23.80 13.88
N LEU A 35 0.22 24.59 12.85
CA LEU A 35 0.84 24.51 11.52
C LEU A 35 2.29 25.01 11.49
N VAL A 36 2.59 26.07 12.24
CA VAL A 36 3.95 26.62 12.35
C VAL A 36 4.85 25.68 13.14
N ASN A 37 4.36 25.15 14.26
CA ASN A 37 5.09 24.19 15.10
C ASN A 37 5.06 22.77 14.55
N PHE A 38 4.28 22.52 13.48
CA PHE A 38 4.32 21.27 12.77
C PHE A 38 5.71 21.11 12.16
N ARG A 39 6.57 20.36 12.84
CA ARG A 39 7.86 19.96 12.30
C ARG A 39 7.57 19.20 11.03
N ARG A 40 7.83 19.84 9.88
CA ARG A 40 8.00 19.08 8.63
C ARG A 40 9.06 18.04 8.96
N LEU A 41 8.72 16.76 8.79
CA LEU A 41 9.73 15.72 8.76
C LEU A 41 10.83 16.23 7.84
N PRO A 42 12.10 16.27 8.28
CA PRO A 42 13.17 16.81 7.47
C PRO A 42 13.07 16.16 6.08
N GLY A 43 12.87 16.98 5.05
CA GLY A 43 13.23 16.55 3.71
C GLY A 43 14.70 16.13 3.76
N ARG A 44 15.05 15.09 3.01
CA ARG A 44 16.39 14.50 2.97
C ARG A 44 17.48 15.59 3.03
N PRO A 45 18.39 15.60 4.03
CA PRO A 45 19.43 16.61 4.14
C PRO A 45 20.35 16.54 2.91
N SER A 46 20.58 17.67 2.25
CA SER A 46 21.35 17.79 1.00
C SER A 46 22.82 17.35 1.11
N ASN A 47 23.35 17.14 2.31
CA ASN A 47 24.77 16.85 2.55
C ASN A 47 25.06 15.43 3.06
N SER A 48 24.10 14.51 2.97
CA SER A 48 24.39 13.08 3.17
C SER A 48 24.51 12.41 1.81
N SER A 49 25.70 11.89 1.50
CA SER A 49 25.81 10.85 0.48
C SER A 49 24.76 9.78 0.81
N PRO A 50 23.90 9.37 -0.15
CA PRO A 50 22.95 8.32 0.14
C PRO A 50 23.74 7.08 0.56
N PRO A 51 23.45 6.45 1.71
CA PRO A 51 23.69 5.01 1.78
C PRO A 51 22.94 4.40 0.58
N PRO A 52 23.46 3.34 -0.07
CA PRO A 52 22.80 2.73 -1.20
C PRO A 52 21.39 2.34 -0.76
N VAL A 53 20.42 3.15 -1.15
CA VAL A 53 19.01 2.88 -0.90
C VAL A 53 18.73 1.62 -1.70
N PRO A 54 18.32 0.50 -1.09
CA PRO A 54 17.76 -0.57 -1.88
C PRO A 54 16.58 0.06 -2.61
N ALA A 55 16.65 0.07 -3.95
CA ALA A 55 15.64 0.66 -4.80
C ALA A 55 14.26 0.30 -4.24
N VAL A 56 13.48 1.32 -3.87
CA VAL A 56 12.08 1.14 -3.50
C VAL A 56 11.45 0.46 -4.71
N ARG A 57 11.26 -0.85 -4.60
CA ARG A 57 10.52 -1.61 -5.58
C ARG A 57 9.13 -0.98 -5.54
N THR A 58 8.77 -0.31 -6.63
CA THR A 58 7.39 0.05 -6.95
C THR A 58 6.50 -1.08 -6.46
N ALA A 59 5.54 -0.72 -5.60
CA ALA A 59 4.67 -1.62 -4.84
C ALA A 59 4.58 -2.98 -5.54
N ALA A 60 5.30 -3.97 -5.00
CA ALA A 60 5.25 -5.32 -5.54
C ALA A 60 3.77 -5.68 -5.60
N GLU A 61 3.24 -5.90 -6.81
CA GLU A 61 1.86 -6.27 -7.07
C GLU A 61 1.39 -7.18 -5.93
N HIS A 62 0.41 -6.67 -5.15
CA HIS A 62 -0.04 -7.24 -3.90
C HIS A 62 -0.03 -8.76 -4.03
N ALA A 63 0.92 -9.41 -3.36
CA ALA A 63 0.97 -10.86 -3.37
C ALA A 63 -0.37 -11.36 -2.82
N PRO A 64 -1.01 -12.34 -3.48
CA PRO A 64 -2.28 -12.88 -3.01
C PRO A 64 -2.13 -13.36 -1.57
N THR A 65 -3.15 -13.11 -0.75
CA THR A 65 -3.17 -13.58 0.64
C THR A 65 -3.04 -15.10 0.69
N THR A 66 -2.35 -15.62 1.70
CA THR A 66 -2.04 -17.07 1.83
C THR A 66 -3.29 -17.95 1.75
N LYS A 67 -4.44 -17.47 2.25
CA LYS A 67 -5.73 -18.16 2.14
C LYS A 67 -6.14 -18.35 0.68
N VAL A 68 -6.16 -17.26 -0.09
CA VAL A 68 -6.53 -17.29 -1.52
C VAL A 68 -5.58 -18.14 -2.35
N ARG A 69 -4.31 -18.20 -1.96
CA ARG A 69 -3.28 -19.00 -2.63
C ARG A 69 -3.56 -20.52 -2.53
N ILE A 70 -4.02 -21.01 -1.37
CA ILE A 70 -4.14 -22.46 -1.06
C ILE A 70 -5.60 -22.95 -1.18
N ASP A 71 -6.54 -22.05 -1.51
CA ASP A 71 -7.97 -22.37 -1.60
C ASP A 71 -8.33 -23.49 -2.60
N MET A 72 -7.42 -23.92 -3.49
CA MET A 72 -7.60 -24.96 -4.54
C MET A 72 -8.80 -24.78 -5.49
N VAL A 73 -9.57 -23.71 -5.32
CA VAL A 73 -10.81 -23.43 -6.03
C VAL A 73 -10.62 -22.20 -6.90
N GLY A 74 -10.82 -22.39 -8.22
CA GLY A 74 -10.85 -21.29 -9.19
C GLY A 74 -9.50 -20.81 -9.70
N HIS A 75 -8.44 -21.62 -9.60
CA HIS A 75 -7.12 -21.28 -10.13
C HIS A 75 -6.98 -21.77 -11.58
N LEU A 76 -7.33 -20.92 -12.55
CA LEU A 76 -7.19 -21.23 -13.97
C LEU A 76 -5.91 -20.61 -14.55
N PRO A 77 -5.12 -21.36 -15.34
CA PRO A 77 -3.98 -20.80 -16.07
C PRO A 77 -4.46 -20.02 -17.30
N GLU A 78 -3.93 -18.82 -17.47
CA GLU A 78 -4.13 -17.97 -18.65
C GLU A 78 -2.77 -17.54 -19.20
N TRP A 79 -2.65 -17.41 -20.52
CA TRP A 79 -1.43 -16.86 -21.12
C TRP A 79 -1.39 -15.34 -20.94
N GLY A 80 -0.25 -14.85 -20.45
CA GLY A 80 0.01 -13.44 -20.20
C GLY A 80 1.40 -13.03 -20.68
N THR A 81 1.87 -11.89 -20.17
CA THR A 81 3.19 -11.38 -20.47
C THR A 81 4.27 -12.29 -19.88
N ARG A 82 5.41 -12.39 -20.56
CA ARG A 82 6.51 -13.25 -20.12
C ARG A 82 7.31 -12.58 -19.01
N ILE A 83 6.89 -12.82 -17.77
CA ILE A 83 7.49 -12.24 -16.56
C ILE A 83 8.24 -13.33 -15.77
N ARG A 84 9.09 -12.93 -14.81
CA ARG A 84 9.73 -13.86 -13.87
C ARG A 84 8.68 -14.60 -13.04
N CYS A 85 8.87 -15.91 -12.88
CA CYS A 85 8.07 -16.74 -12.00
C CYS A 85 8.18 -16.23 -10.55
N LYS A 86 7.03 -16.14 -9.85
CA LYS A 86 6.96 -15.62 -8.47
C LYS A 86 7.19 -16.71 -7.41
N MET A 87 7.51 -17.94 -7.83
CA MET A 87 7.84 -19.03 -6.91
C MET A 87 9.16 -18.75 -6.19
N PRO A 88 9.24 -18.86 -4.85
CA PRO A 88 10.49 -18.70 -4.12
C PRO A 88 11.56 -19.66 -4.64
N PHE A 89 12.80 -19.18 -4.70
CA PHE A 89 14.00 -19.90 -5.19
C PHE A 89 14.11 -20.11 -6.71
N TYR A 90 13.19 -19.58 -7.51
CA TYR A 90 13.24 -19.71 -8.98
C TYR A 90 13.32 -18.37 -9.69
N THR A 91 14.12 -18.33 -10.75
CA THR A 91 14.35 -17.12 -11.58
C THR A 91 13.91 -17.30 -13.03
N ALA A 92 13.32 -18.45 -13.38
CA ALA A 92 12.79 -18.74 -14.69
C ALA A 92 11.66 -17.76 -15.08
N LYS A 93 11.50 -17.52 -16.38
CA LYS A 93 10.41 -16.69 -16.92
C LYS A 93 9.24 -17.58 -17.32
N SER A 94 8.04 -17.21 -16.93
CA SER A 94 6.78 -17.91 -17.26
C SER A 94 5.83 -16.96 -17.99
N SER A 95 5.20 -17.46 -19.04
CA SER A 95 4.10 -16.76 -19.75
C SER A 95 2.72 -17.17 -19.23
N VAL A 96 2.65 -18.07 -18.24
CA VAL A 96 1.39 -18.52 -17.65
C VAL A 96 1.15 -17.74 -16.37
N LYS A 97 -0.04 -17.14 -16.25
CA LYS A 97 -0.54 -16.45 -15.06
C LYS A 97 -1.77 -17.15 -14.50
N CYS A 98 -1.93 -17.12 -13.17
CA CYS A 98 -3.17 -17.55 -12.52
C CYS A 98 -4.21 -16.41 -12.57
N THR A 99 -5.42 -16.67 -13.06
CA THR A 99 -6.49 -15.65 -13.18
C THR A 99 -6.93 -15.08 -11.83
N LYS A 100 -7.04 -15.93 -10.80
CA LYS A 100 -7.47 -15.56 -9.44
C LYS A 100 -6.39 -14.83 -8.64
N CYS A 101 -5.16 -15.33 -8.73
CA CYS A 101 -4.04 -14.82 -7.92
C CYS A 101 -3.22 -13.73 -8.63
N ASN A 102 -3.41 -13.56 -9.94
CA ASN A 102 -2.63 -12.67 -10.80
C ASN A 102 -1.10 -12.83 -10.64
N VAL A 103 -0.64 -14.08 -10.49
CA VAL A 103 0.78 -14.43 -10.35
C VAL A 103 1.26 -15.26 -11.53
N HIS A 104 2.48 -14.98 -11.99
CA HIS A 104 3.13 -15.72 -13.07
C HIS A 104 3.87 -16.94 -12.50
N LEU A 105 3.52 -18.13 -12.98
CA LEU A 105 4.03 -19.41 -12.50
C LEU A 105 4.42 -20.31 -13.69
N CYS A 106 5.50 -21.08 -13.53
CA CYS A 106 5.94 -22.01 -14.57
C CYS A 106 5.00 -23.22 -14.67
N LEU A 107 4.70 -23.60 -15.90
CA LEU A 107 3.99 -24.83 -16.26
C LEU A 107 4.77 -25.52 -17.39
N ASN A 108 5.74 -26.35 -17.02
CA ASN A 108 6.61 -27.08 -17.96
C ASN A 108 6.50 -28.60 -17.69
N LYS A 109 6.95 -29.41 -18.66
CA LYS A 109 6.96 -30.88 -18.54
C LYS A 109 7.76 -31.36 -17.33
N ASP A 110 8.90 -30.73 -17.06
CA ASP A 110 9.80 -31.14 -15.98
C ASP A 110 9.43 -30.52 -14.63
N ARG A 111 8.64 -29.42 -14.63
CA ARG A 111 8.39 -28.60 -13.43
C ARG A 111 7.03 -27.90 -13.49
N ASN A 112 6.25 -28.04 -12.43
CA ASN A 112 4.92 -27.46 -12.30
C ASN A 112 4.82 -26.53 -11.07
N CYS A 113 5.40 -25.34 -11.18
CA CYS A 113 5.32 -24.33 -10.12
C CYS A 113 3.89 -23.82 -9.89
N PHE A 114 2.98 -24.00 -10.86
CA PHE A 114 1.57 -23.65 -10.71
C PHE A 114 0.92 -24.51 -9.62
N LEU A 115 1.13 -25.82 -9.68
CA LEU A 115 0.60 -26.76 -8.68
C LEU A 115 1.26 -26.53 -7.31
N ASP A 116 2.60 -26.43 -7.27
CA ASP A 116 3.34 -26.27 -6.02
C ASP A 116 2.94 -25.00 -5.26
N PHE A 117 2.68 -23.91 -5.99
CA PHE A 117 2.24 -22.65 -5.39
C PHE A 117 0.82 -22.73 -4.83
N HIS A 118 -0.07 -23.55 -5.40
CA HIS A 118 -1.45 -23.66 -4.93
C HIS A 118 -1.67 -24.78 -3.89
N THR A 119 -0.68 -25.67 -3.73
CA THR A 119 -0.75 -26.81 -2.80
C THR A 119 -0.03 -26.57 -1.47
N ASN A 120 1.04 -25.76 -1.47
CA ASN A 120 1.85 -25.42 -0.29
C ASN A 120 1.79 -23.92 0.00
#